data_AF-A0A1G0WBR7-F1
#
_entry.id   AF-A0A1G0WBR7-F1
#
_cell.length_a   1.000
_cell.length_b   1.000
_cell.length_c   1.000
_cell.angle_alpha   90.00
_cell.angle_beta   90.00
_cell.angle_gamma   90.00
#
_symmetry.space_group_name_H-M   'P 1'
#
loop_
_entity.id
_entity.type
_entity.pdbx_description
1 polymer ?
#
loop_
_entity_poly.entity_id
_entity_poly.type
_entity_poly.pdbx_seq_one_letter_code
_entity_poly.pdbx_strand_id
1 'polypeptide(L)' 'MVTKVSKAQIEVWEWKERAYESIKDIPKEKRIEFIMKSVQKTIDLIKVRQKSELEQVEY' A
#
# COMPACT_ATOMS: atom_id res chain seq x y z
N MET A 1 19.73 -8.56 -26.74
CA MET A 1 20.12 -7.58 -25.70
C MET A 1 19.52 -8.03 -24.38
N VAL A 2 20.33 -8.28 -23.36
CA VAL A 2 19.82 -8.56 -21.99
C VAL A 2 19.80 -7.23 -21.26
N THR A 3 18.62 -6.67 -21.03
CA THR A 3 18.44 -5.44 -20.26
C THR A 3 18.92 -5.70 -18.84
N LYS A 4 19.99 -5.02 -18.40
CA LYS A 4 20.41 -5.03 -16.99
C LYS A 4 19.39 -4.19 -16.20
N VAL A 5 18.29 -4.81 -15.80
CA VAL A 5 17.29 -4.21 -14.92
C VAL A 5 17.86 -4.20 -13.51
N SER A 6 17.84 -3.04 -12.86
CA SER A 6 18.32 -2.93 -11.47
C SER A 6 17.36 -3.68 -10.54
N LYS A 7 17.88 -4.18 -9.41
CA LYS A 7 17.06 -4.85 -8.40
C LYS A 7 15.88 -3.96 -7.96
N ALA A 8 16.11 -2.65 -7.80
CA ALA A 8 15.07 -1.68 -7.48
C ALA A 8 13.99 -1.58 -8.56
N GLN A 9 14.34 -1.69 -9.84
CA GLN A 9 13.35 -1.68 -10.93
C GLN A 9 12.49 -2.95 -10.91
N ILE A 10 13.07 -4.11 -10.59
CA ILE A 10 12.34 -5.37 -10.43
C ILE A 10 11.37 -5.26 -9.25
N GLU A 11 11.83 -4.79 -8.10
CA GLU A 11 11.00 -4.62 -6.90
C GLU A 11 9.81 -3.68 -7.15
N VAL A 12 10.05 -2.56 -7.85
CA VAL A 12 8.98 -1.64 -8.26
C VAL A 12 8.00 -2.31 -9.22
N TRP A 13 8.49 -3.13 -10.15
CA TRP A 13 7.64 -3.87 -11.08
C TRP A 13 6.72 -4.85 -10.35
N GLU A 14 7.30 -5.70 -9.50
CA GLU A 14 6.57 -6.67 -8.68
C GLU A 14 5.56 -6.00 -7.75
N TRP A 15 5.91 -4.82 -7.22
CA TRP A 15 4.98 -4.03 -6.42
C TRP A 15 3.79 -3.53 -7.25
N LYS A 16 4.04 -3.01 -8.46
CA LYS A 16 2.99 -2.55 -9.38
C LYS A 16 2.08 -3.69 -9.83
N GLU A 17 2.63 -4.86 -10.15
CA GLU A 17 1.84 -6.03 -10.52
C GLU A 17 0.92 -6.46 -9.39
N ARG A 18 1.44 -6.56 -8.16
CA ARG A 18 0.60 -6.89 -6.99
C ARG A 18 -0.50 -5.85 -6.76
N ALA A 19 -0.18 -4.57 -6.89
CA ALA A 19 -1.16 -3.50 -6.77
C ALA A 19 -2.27 -3.63 -7.83
N TYR A 20 -1.90 -3.88 -9.09
CA TYR A 20 -2.85 -4.10 -10.17
C TYR A 20 -3.73 -5.33 -9.93
N GLU A 21 -3.13 -6.47 -9.57
CA GLU A 21 -3.82 -7.72 -9.28
C GLU A 21 -4.88 -7.56 -8.18
N SER A 22 -4.61 -6.73 -7.17
CA SER A 22 -5.57 -6.45 -6.10
C SER A 22 -6.81 -5.65 -6.52
N ILE A 23 -6.76 -4.94 -7.66
CA ILE A 23 -7.85 -4.05 -8.11
C ILE A 23 -8.41 -4.43 -9.48
N LYS A 24 -7.81 -5.41 -10.19
CA LYS A 24 -8.17 -5.74 -11.57
C LYS A 24 -9.60 -6.22 -11.73
N ASP A 25 -10.12 -6.93 -10.72
CA ASP A 25 -11.47 -7.50 -10.73
C ASP A 25 -12.54 -6.48 -10.26
N ILE A 26 -12.11 -5.31 -9.78
CA ILE A 26 -13.01 -4.25 -9.33
C ILE A 26 -13.50 -3.47 -10.56
N PRO A 27 -14.82 -3.20 -10.70
CA PRO A 27 -15.35 -2.30 -11.72
C PRO A 27 -14.65 -0.95 -11.68
N LYS A 28 -14.34 -0.37 -12.84
CA LYS A 28 -13.50 0.84 -12.95
C LYS A 28 -14.02 1.98 -12.08
N GLU A 29 -15.34 2.13 -12.03
CA GLU A 29 -16.07 3.16 -11.29
C GLU A 29 -15.87 3.03 -9.77
N LYS A 30 -15.59 1.81 -9.28
CA LYS A 30 -15.42 1.50 -7.86
C LYS A 30 -13.95 1.43 -7.41
N ARG A 31 -12.99 1.46 -8.35
CA ARG A 31 -11.56 1.35 -8.03
C ARG A 31 -11.06 2.52 -7.19
N ILE A 32 -11.48 3.75 -7.52
CA ILE A 32 -11.09 4.94 -6.76
C ILE A 32 -11.61 4.86 -5.32
N GLU A 33 -12.88 4.47 -5.15
CA GLU A 33 -13.48 4.32 -3.82
C GLU A 33 -12.75 3.24 -2.98
N PHE A 34 -12.41 2.11 -3.60
CA PHE A 34 -11.65 1.04 -2.96
C PHE A 34 -10.25 1.51 -2.52
N ILE A 35 -9.55 2.25 -3.37
CA ILE A 35 -8.24 2.83 -3.05
C ILE A 35 -8.37 3.80 -1.87
N MET A 36 -9.34 4.72 -1.91
CA MET A 36 -9.57 5.69 -0.83
C MET A 36 -9.85 4.99 0.51
N LYS A 37 -10.71 3.97 0.52
CA LYS A 37 -11.00 3.18 1.73
C LYS A 37 -9.76 2.48 2.28
N SER A 38 -8.93 1.92 1.40
CA SER A 38 -7.70 1.22 1.79
C SER A 38 -6.66 2.18 2.38
N VAL A 39 -6.54 3.39 1.81
CA VAL A 39 -5.70 4.46 2.33
C VAL A 39 -6.20 4.92 3.69
N GLN A 40 -7.50 5.17 3.85
CA GLN A 40 -8.07 5.60 5.13
C GLN A 40 -7.81 4.57 6.24
N LYS A 41 -8.04 3.29 5.96
CA LYS A 41 -7.74 2.20 6.90
C LYS A 41 -6.27 2.20 7.32
N THR A 42 -5.36 2.47 6.38
CA THR A 42 -3.91 2.53 6.66
C THR A 42 -3.57 3.72 7.55
N ILE A 43 -4.16 4.90 7.28
CA ILE A 43 -4.01 6.10 8.13
C ILE A 43 -4.51 5.81 9.54
N ASP A 44 -5.67 5.17 9.67
CA ASP A 44 -6.25 4.86 10.98
C ASP A 44 -5.35 3.90 11.77
N LEU A 45 -4.78 2.89 11.11
CA LEU A 45 -3.79 1.99 11.72
C LEU A 45 -2.52 2.72 12.18
N ILE A 46 -2.01 3.66 11.37
CA ILE A 46 -0.84 4.46 11.73
C ILE A 46 -1.16 5.32 12.96
N LYS A 47 -2.32 5.97 13.00
CA LYS A 47 -2.75 6.80 14.13
C LYS A 47 -2.92 5.98 15.41
N VAL A 48 -3.55 4.79 15.32
CA VAL A 48 -3.71 3.89 16.47
C VAL A 48 -2.35 3.45 16.99
N ARG A 49 -1.43 3.07 16.09
CA ARG A 49 -0.07 2.65 16.47
C ARG A 49 0.73 3.77 17.12
N GLN A 50 0.69 4.98 16.56
CA GLN A 50 1.33 6.16 17.15
C GLN A 50 0.78 6.46 18.55
N LYS A 51 -0.55 6.36 18.73
CA LYS A 51 -1.17 6.56 20.04
C LYS A 51 -0.71 5.51 21.06
N SER A 52 -0.67 4.24 20.66
CA SER A 52 -0.20 3.16 21.55
C SER A 52 1.30 3.26 21.88
N GLU A 53 2.13 3.73 20.94
CA GLU A 53 3.56 3.94 21.17
C GLU A 53 3.81 5.13 22.11
N LEU A 54 3.00 6.19 22.04
CA LEU A 54 3.07 7.32 23.00
C LEU A 54 2.64 6.90 24.41
N GLU A 55 1.58 6.10 24.55
CA GLU A 55 1.09 5.58 25.84
C GLU A 55 2.09 4.61 26.52
N GLN A 56 2.98 3.97 25.74
CA GLN A 56 4.03 3.07 26.27
C GLN A 56 5.30 3.79 26.74
N VAL A 57 5.49 5.08 26.41
CA VAL A 57 6.67 5.87 26.83
C VAL A 57 6.43 6.62 28.15
N GLU A 58 5.17 6.75 28.58
CA GLU A 58 4.79 7.48 29.81
C GLU A 58 4.76 6.63 31.10
N TYR A 59 5.29 5.39 31.09
CA TYR A 59 5.37 4.51 32.27
C TYR A 59 6.79 4.11 32.66
#